data_AF-A0A382Y5S5-F1
#
_entry.id   AF-A0A382Y5S5-F1
#
_cell.length_a   1.000
_cell.length_b   1.000
_cell.length_c   1.000
_cell.angle_alpha   90.00
_cell.angle_beta   90.00
_cell.angle_gamma   90.00
#
_symmetry.space_group_name_H-M   'P 1'
#
loop_
_entity.id
_entity.type
_entity.pdbx_description
1 polymer ?
#
loop_
_entity_poly.entity_id
_entity_poly.type
_entity_poly.pdbx_seq_one_letter_code
_entity_poly.pdbx_strand_id
1 'polypeptide(L)'
;MRRFLTTILLVCLLAGCGGGGGGGAPESTPVDNAPDSNSEPDPTEILLLDSVPARSAPAIDAGSGTFNFAHLAQSDLTISLSADCAELRGDTLRRGLLDMAGTEVNEVIDHYVSCSLEENTSYQIDANGTSSSDARFQASLAFSTGTSASTSLTVQDSVSIPQSAINDIFQNYVEGALINELEVPGLIESLIIDLVTGLAEANWGTLTDPD
;
A
#
# COMPACT_ATOMS: atom_id res chain seq x y z
N MET A 1 1.70 -57.58 -29.99
CA MET A 1 2.82 -57.91 -29.10
C MET A 1 2.51 -57.38 -27.70
N ARG A 2 1.59 -58.07 -27.02
CA ARG A 2 1.35 -58.03 -25.57
C ARG A 2 2.27 -59.12 -25.01
N ARG A 3 3.25 -58.79 -24.15
CA ARG A 3 4.08 -59.67 -23.27
C ARG A 3 5.48 -59.10 -22.98
N PHE A 4 5.61 -57.79 -22.77
CA PHE A 4 6.92 -57.18 -22.45
C PHE A 4 6.90 -56.18 -21.29
N LEU A 5 5.89 -56.23 -20.39
CA LEU A 5 5.75 -55.21 -19.33
C LEU A 5 5.41 -55.75 -17.93
N THR A 6 5.58 -57.05 -17.69
CA THR A 6 5.23 -57.68 -16.39
C THR A 6 6.39 -58.51 -15.82
N THR A 7 7.57 -57.90 -15.69
CA THR A 7 8.75 -58.59 -15.09
C THR A 7 9.78 -57.63 -14.48
N ILE A 8 9.37 -56.46 -13.99
CA ILE A 8 10.22 -55.56 -13.17
C ILE A 8 9.42 -55.14 -11.92
N LEU A 9 8.88 -56.13 -11.20
CA LEU A 9 8.21 -55.90 -9.92
C LEU A 9 8.27 -57.15 -9.04
N LEU A 10 9.42 -57.81 -8.90
CA LEU A 10 9.58 -58.90 -7.90
C LEU A 10 11.03 -59.38 -7.65
N VAL A 11 12.06 -58.51 -7.67
CA VAL A 11 13.47 -58.94 -7.43
C VAL A 11 14.28 -57.98 -6.54
N CYS A 12 13.67 -57.34 -5.54
CA CYS A 12 14.45 -56.66 -4.48
C CYS A 12 14.08 -57.09 -3.04
N LEU A 13 13.21 -58.09 -2.89
CA LEU A 13 13.02 -58.77 -1.61
C LEU A 13 13.95 -59.98 -1.57
N LEU A 14 14.87 -59.99 -0.60
CA LEU A 14 15.73 -61.09 -0.13
C LEU A 14 17.20 -61.10 -0.63
N ALA A 15 18.05 -60.33 0.06
CA ALA A 15 19.42 -60.69 0.41
C ALA A 15 19.83 -59.82 1.62
N GLY A 16 19.68 -60.29 2.87
CA GLY A 16 20.76 -60.90 3.67
C GLY A 16 21.37 -59.85 4.61
N CYS A 17 21.96 -60.10 5.78
CA CYS A 17 22.12 -61.26 6.65
C CYS A 17 22.90 -60.73 7.89
N GLY A 18 22.62 -61.25 9.09
CA GLY A 18 23.51 -61.20 10.28
C GLY A 18 23.46 -59.90 11.10
N GLY A 19 23.54 -59.89 12.44
CA GLY A 19 23.84 -60.92 13.44
C GLY A 19 24.57 -60.27 14.62
N GLY A 20 24.37 -60.77 15.84
CA GLY A 20 25.27 -60.53 16.98
C GLY A 20 24.83 -59.45 17.97
N GLY A 21 24.66 -59.85 19.23
CA GLY A 21 24.28 -58.98 20.34
C GLY A 21 25.45 -58.33 21.08
N GLY A 22 25.13 -57.69 22.20
CA GLY A 22 26.10 -57.17 23.17
C GLY A 22 25.60 -55.88 23.80
N GLY A 23 25.32 -55.92 25.10
CA GLY A 23 24.93 -54.75 25.87
C GLY A 23 26.05 -53.71 25.97
N GLY A 24 25.65 -52.44 25.98
CA GLY A 24 26.50 -51.28 26.21
C GLY A 24 25.60 -50.04 26.22
N ALA A 25 25.67 -49.24 27.29
CA ALA A 25 24.86 -48.05 27.48
C ALA A 25 25.05 -47.03 26.35
N PRO A 26 24.02 -46.26 25.94
CA PRO A 26 24.24 -45.16 25.02
C PRO A 26 24.72 -43.92 25.80
N GLU A 27 25.99 -43.58 25.58
CA GLU A 27 26.50 -42.23 25.65
C GLU A 27 25.94 -41.43 24.45
N SER A 28 25.51 -40.20 24.69
CA SER A 28 24.76 -39.35 23.77
C SER A 28 25.48 -39.11 22.44
N THR A 29 24.83 -39.48 21.34
CA THR A 29 25.10 -38.88 20.03
C THR A 29 24.06 -37.80 19.76
N PRO A 30 24.42 -36.65 19.16
CA PRO A 30 23.46 -35.64 18.77
C PRO A 30 22.58 -36.23 17.68
N VAL A 31 21.26 -36.25 17.94
CA VAL A 31 20.26 -36.64 16.95
C VAL A 31 20.33 -35.62 15.82
N ASP A 32 20.72 -36.10 14.65
CA ASP A 32 20.60 -35.36 13.39
C ASP A 32 19.10 -35.11 13.18
N ASN A 33 18.69 -33.84 13.24
CA ASN A 33 17.29 -33.45 13.05
C ASN A 33 16.93 -33.71 11.58
N ALA A 34 16.43 -34.90 11.28
CA ALA A 34 15.71 -35.14 10.04
C ALA A 34 14.61 -34.06 9.91
N PRO A 35 14.42 -33.43 8.74
CA PRO A 35 13.35 -32.46 8.55
C PRO A 35 12.03 -33.12 8.92
N ASP A 36 11.24 -32.42 9.74
CA ASP A 36 9.97 -32.92 10.24
C ASP A 36 9.05 -33.24 9.05
N SER A 37 8.84 -34.52 8.78
CA SER A 37 8.09 -35.00 7.60
C SER A 37 6.59 -34.70 7.69
N ASN A 38 6.15 -33.95 8.71
CA ASN A 38 4.77 -33.52 8.95
C ASN A 38 4.55 -32.01 8.81
N SER A 39 5.51 -31.24 8.27
CA SER A 39 5.25 -29.83 7.97
C SER A 39 4.15 -29.72 6.91
N GLU A 40 3.09 -28.97 7.21
CA GLU A 40 2.10 -28.59 6.20
C GLU A 40 2.81 -27.88 5.02
N PRO A 41 2.37 -28.11 3.78
CA PRO A 41 2.94 -27.42 2.63
C PRO A 41 2.70 -25.91 2.74
N ASP A 42 3.70 -25.13 2.33
CA ASP A 42 3.60 -23.68 2.26
C ASP A 42 2.45 -23.25 1.34
N PRO A 43 1.73 -22.15 1.65
CA PRO A 43 0.66 -21.64 0.81
C PRO A 43 1.22 -21.18 -0.55
N THR A 44 0.40 -21.33 -1.59
CA THR A 44 0.75 -20.82 -2.92
C THR A 44 0.61 -19.29 -2.93
N GLU A 45 1.68 -18.59 -3.30
CA GLU A 45 1.65 -17.12 -3.39
C GLU A 45 0.77 -16.64 -4.55
N ILE A 46 -0.06 -15.63 -4.27
CA ILE A 46 -0.87 -14.90 -5.24
C ILE A 46 -0.27 -13.51 -5.43
N LEU A 47 -0.01 -13.14 -6.68
CA LEU A 47 0.45 -11.80 -7.02
C LEU A 47 -0.66 -10.76 -6.85
N LEU A 48 -0.33 -9.64 -6.21
CA LEU A 48 -1.20 -8.47 -6.14
C LEU A 48 -1.36 -7.83 -7.53
N LEU A 49 -2.59 -7.50 -7.88
CA LEU A 49 -2.93 -6.69 -9.06
C LEU A 49 -2.66 -5.21 -8.81
N ASP A 50 -3.04 -4.73 -7.62
CA ASP A 50 -2.91 -3.35 -7.20
C ASP A 50 -2.76 -3.29 -5.68
N SER A 51 -2.07 -2.26 -5.18
CA SER A 51 -1.97 -2.01 -3.74
C SER A 51 -1.67 -0.55 -3.42
N VAL A 52 -2.24 -0.09 -2.32
CA VAL A 52 -1.85 1.15 -1.63
C VAL A 52 -1.48 0.77 -0.19
N PRO A 53 -0.21 0.92 0.20
CA PRO A 53 0.89 1.49 -0.57
C PRO A 53 1.33 0.54 -1.70
N ALA A 54 1.95 1.09 -2.74
CA ALA A 54 2.58 0.25 -3.76
C ALA A 54 3.77 -0.52 -3.16
N ARG A 55 4.05 -1.73 -3.65
CA ARG A 55 5.14 -2.61 -3.14
C ARG A 55 6.53 -1.97 -3.10
N SER A 56 6.75 -0.92 -3.90
CA SER A 56 8.00 -0.14 -3.95
C SER A 56 7.79 1.33 -3.57
N ALA A 57 6.70 1.65 -2.87
CA ALA A 57 6.48 2.98 -2.36
C ALA A 57 7.59 3.34 -1.35
N PRO A 58 7.99 4.62 -1.28
CA PRO A 58 8.79 5.07 -0.15
C PRO A 58 8.05 4.83 1.16
N ALA A 59 8.78 4.91 2.27
CA ALA A 59 8.21 4.76 3.60
C ALA A 59 7.02 5.72 3.79
N ILE A 60 5.88 5.18 4.19
CA ILE A 60 4.62 5.93 4.32
C ILE A 60 4.53 6.63 5.67
N ASP A 61 3.62 7.59 5.78
CA ASP A 61 3.29 8.19 7.06
C ASP A 61 2.63 7.16 8.00
N ALA A 62 3.14 7.04 9.24
CA ALA A 62 2.55 6.21 10.27
C ALA A 62 1.10 6.65 10.61
N GLY A 63 0.75 7.92 10.35
CA GLY A 63 -0.60 8.44 10.50
C GLY A 63 -1.62 7.96 9.45
N SER A 64 -1.19 7.34 8.34
CA SER A 64 -2.08 6.94 7.24
C SER A 64 -3.07 5.84 7.65
N GLY A 65 -2.62 4.87 8.47
CA GLY A 65 -3.41 3.82 9.13
C GLY A 65 -4.36 2.97 8.27
N THR A 66 -4.42 3.18 6.97
CA THR A 66 -5.40 2.61 6.03
C THR A 66 -4.71 2.20 4.74
N PHE A 67 -5.07 1.03 4.23
CA PHE A 67 -4.41 0.35 3.12
C PHE A 67 -5.44 -0.40 2.29
N ASN A 68 -5.08 -0.69 1.04
CA ASN A 68 -5.84 -1.62 0.23
C ASN A 68 -4.92 -2.45 -0.66
N PHE A 69 -5.37 -3.66 -0.98
CA PHE A 69 -4.69 -4.47 -1.98
C PHE A 69 -5.68 -5.40 -2.67
N ALA A 70 -5.43 -5.64 -3.95
CA ALA A 70 -6.29 -6.39 -4.84
C ALA A 70 -5.54 -7.59 -5.40
N HIS A 71 -6.21 -8.73 -5.55
CA HIS A 71 -5.64 -9.88 -6.24
C HIS A 71 -6.71 -10.72 -6.95
N LEU A 72 -6.22 -11.61 -7.81
CA LEU A 72 -7.04 -12.60 -8.50
C LEU A 72 -7.27 -13.82 -7.62
N ALA A 73 -8.43 -14.44 -7.73
CA ALA A 73 -8.82 -15.58 -6.91
C ALA A 73 -9.85 -16.48 -7.60
N GLN A 74 -9.95 -17.72 -7.12
CA GLN A 74 -11.08 -18.62 -7.37
C GLN A 74 -12.24 -18.29 -6.42
N SER A 75 -13.47 -18.45 -6.90
CA SER A 75 -14.69 -18.07 -6.16
C SER A 75 -14.96 -18.92 -4.91
N ASP A 76 -14.34 -20.09 -4.77
CA ASP A 76 -14.53 -20.99 -3.64
C ASP A 76 -13.54 -20.74 -2.48
N LEU A 77 -12.64 -19.75 -2.62
CA LEU A 77 -11.69 -19.40 -1.57
C LEU A 77 -12.42 -18.78 -0.37
N THR A 78 -12.19 -19.34 0.83
CA THR A 78 -12.48 -18.69 2.11
C THR A 78 -11.25 -17.90 2.54
N ILE A 79 -11.43 -16.63 2.91
CA ILE A 79 -10.30 -15.71 3.17
C ILE A 79 -10.31 -15.22 4.62
N SER A 80 -9.14 -15.18 5.22
CA SER A 80 -8.86 -14.50 6.49
C SER A 80 -7.71 -13.50 6.33
N LEU A 81 -7.78 -12.40 7.08
CA LEU A 81 -6.74 -11.37 7.11
C LEU A 81 -5.89 -11.53 8.38
N SER A 82 -4.57 -11.41 8.22
CA SER A 82 -3.61 -11.29 9.33
C SER A 82 -2.64 -10.15 9.03
N ALA A 83 -2.10 -9.53 10.08
CA ALA A 83 -1.14 -8.45 9.93
C ALA A 83 -0.25 -8.31 11.16
N ASP A 84 0.94 -7.76 10.95
CA ASP A 84 1.93 -7.47 12.01
C ASP A 84 1.69 -6.12 12.71
N CYS A 85 0.45 -5.62 12.69
CA CYS A 85 0.05 -4.35 13.28
C CYS A 85 -1.10 -4.50 14.27
N ALA A 86 -1.19 -3.56 15.24
CA ALA A 86 -2.23 -3.56 16.26
C ALA A 86 -3.57 -3.06 15.70
N GLU A 87 -4.68 -3.50 16.31
CA GLU A 87 -6.04 -3.07 15.96
C GLU A 87 -6.44 -3.32 14.50
N LEU A 88 -5.98 -4.44 13.92
CA LEU A 88 -6.37 -4.85 12.56
C LEU A 88 -7.89 -4.88 12.40
N ARG A 89 -8.39 -4.10 11.45
CA ARG A 89 -9.77 -4.12 10.96
C ARG A 89 -9.74 -4.16 9.45
N GLY A 90 -10.66 -4.86 8.82
CA GLY A 90 -10.75 -4.84 7.38
C GLY A 90 -11.99 -5.52 6.86
N ASP A 91 -12.30 -5.18 5.62
CA ASP A 91 -13.38 -5.75 4.84
C ASP A 91 -12.85 -6.21 3.48
N THR A 92 -13.55 -7.17 2.89
CA THR A 92 -13.19 -7.75 1.61
C THR A 92 -14.34 -7.58 0.63
N LEU A 93 -14.07 -6.96 -0.51
CA LEU A 93 -14.99 -6.87 -1.64
C LEU A 93 -14.63 -7.92 -2.67
N ARG A 94 -15.63 -8.70 -3.11
CA ARG A 94 -15.48 -9.70 -4.17
C ARG A 94 -16.21 -9.26 -5.42
N ARG A 95 -15.54 -9.34 -6.56
CA ARG A 95 -16.12 -9.06 -7.88
C ARG A 95 -15.93 -10.27 -8.78
N GLY A 96 -17.04 -10.86 -9.21
CA GLY A 96 -17.02 -11.93 -10.21
C GLY A 96 -16.50 -11.43 -11.56
N LEU A 97 -15.63 -12.21 -12.17
CA LEU A 97 -15.15 -12.04 -13.53
C LEU A 97 -15.93 -12.97 -14.45
N LEU A 98 -16.45 -12.41 -15.55
CA LEU A 98 -16.97 -13.24 -16.63
C LEU A 98 -15.79 -13.74 -17.44
N ASP A 99 -15.39 -14.97 -17.20
CA ASP A 99 -14.28 -15.57 -17.90
C ASP A 99 -14.71 -16.08 -19.29
N MET A 100 -14.19 -15.43 -20.33
CA MET A 100 -14.39 -15.85 -21.72
C MET A 100 -13.38 -16.89 -22.21
N ALA A 101 -12.31 -17.14 -21.46
CA ALA A 101 -11.18 -18.01 -21.80
C ALA A 101 -11.16 -19.33 -20.99
N GLY A 102 -11.96 -19.45 -19.92
CA GLY A 102 -12.09 -20.67 -19.12
C GLY A 102 -10.92 -20.94 -18.17
N THR A 103 -10.28 -19.88 -17.67
CA THR A 103 -9.32 -19.93 -16.58
C THR A 103 -9.97 -20.32 -15.25
N GLU A 104 -9.17 -20.82 -14.32
CA GLU A 104 -9.64 -21.20 -12.98
C GLU A 104 -9.88 -19.98 -12.07
N VAL A 105 -9.40 -18.81 -12.48
CA VAL A 105 -9.57 -17.54 -11.76
C VAL A 105 -10.80 -16.83 -12.27
N ASN A 106 -11.79 -16.63 -11.39
CA ASN A 106 -13.07 -16.05 -11.74
C ASN A 106 -13.50 -14.91 -10.79
N GLU A 107 -12.63 -14.45 -9.89
CA GLU A 107 -12.89 -13.29 -9.03
C GLU A 107 -11.70 -12.35 -8.96
N VAL A 108 -11.99 -11.04 -8.83
CA VAL A 108 -11.07 -10.05 -8.26
C VAL A 108 -11.52 -9.79 -6.83
N ILE A 109 -10.57 -9.87 -5.91
CA ILE A 109 -10.79 -9.65 -4.49
C ILE A 109 -9.98 -8.45 -4.05
N ASP A 110 -10.67 -7.45 -3.49
CA ASP A 110 -10.07 -6.26 -2.92
C ASP A 110 -10.21 -6.29 -1.39
N HIS A 111 -9.11 -6.10 -0.70
CA HIS A 111 -9.07 -5.96 0.75
C HIS A 111 -8.88 -4.50 1.11
N TYR A 112 -9.74 -3.99 1.98
CA TYR A 112 -9.61 -2.67 2.59
C TYR A 112 -9.30 -2.88 4.06
N VAL A 113 -8.14 -2.41 4.50
CA VAL A 113 -7.58 -2.73 5.80
C VAL A 113 -7.18 -1.46 6.51
N SER A 114 -7.35 -1.44 7.83
CA SER A 114 -6.80 -0.41 8.71
C SER A 114 -6.15 -1.05 9.93
N CYS A 115 -5.08 -0.44 10.39
CA CYS A 115 -4.43 -0.81 11.64
C CYS A 115 -3.55 0.33 12.16
N SER A 116 -3.21 0.26 13.44
CA SER A 116 -2.33 1.23 14.09
C SER A 116 -0.88 0.95 13.71
N LEU A 117 -0.17 1.99 13.29
CA LEU A 117 1.22 1.93 12.88
C LEU A 117 2.13 2.71 13.83
N GLU A 118 3.34 2.21 13.99
CA GLU A 118 4.46 2.89 14.63
C GLU A 118 5.37 3.47 13.56
N GLU A 119 6.11 4.52 13.89
CA GLU A 119 7.10 5.10 12.99
C GLU A 119 8.28 4.17 12.75
N ASN A 120 8.95 4.33 11.60
CA ASN A 120 10.18 3.62 11.26
C ASN A 120 10.09 2.09 11.43
N THR A 121 8.94 1.51 11.10
CA THR A 121 8.62 0.09 11.31
C THR A 121 8.18 -0.56 9.99
N SER A 122 8.53 -1.83 9.79
CA SER A 122 8.10 -2.61 8.62
C SER A 122 6.91 -3.48 8.98
N TYR A 123 5.94 -3.54 8.08
CA TYR A 123 4.68 -4.26 8.26
C TYR A 123 4.41 -5.20 7.10
N GLN A 124 3.74 -6.30 7.41
CA GLN A 124 3.17 -7.22 6.45
C GLN A 124 1.69 -7.45 6.78
N ILE A 125 0.87 -7.45 5.74
CA ILE A 125 -0.55 -7.80 5.79
C ILE A 125 -0.76 -8.96 4.82
N ASP A 126 -1.32 -10.05 5.30
CA ASP A 126 -1.60 -11.25 4.52
C ASP A 126 -3.10 -11.50 4.40
N ALA A 127 -3.55 -11.75 3.17
CA ALA A 127 -4.82 -12.42 2.91
C ALA A 127 -4.55 -13.91 2.68
N ASN A 128 -4.97 -14.74 3.63
CA ASN A 128 -4.81 -16.18 3.59
C ASN A 128 -6.09 -16.82 3.07
N GLY A 129 -5.98 -17.54 1.96
CA GLY A 129 -7.09 -18.21 1.31
C GLY A 129 -7.03 -19.73 1.47
N THR A 130 -8.16 -20.37 1.76
CA THR A 130 -8.31 -21.83 1.70
C THR A 130 -9.45 -22.18 0.74
N SER A 131 -9.15 -22.99 -0.27
CA SER A 131 -10.16 -23.47 -1.25
C SER A 131 -11.03 -24.58 -0.65
N SER A 132 -12.06 -24.99 -1.39
CA SER A 132 -12.89 -26.14 -1.03
C SER A 132 -12.15 -27.49 -1.06
N SER A 133 -10.95 -27.53 -1.65
CA SER A 133 -10.06 -28.68 -1.72
C SER A 133 -8.95 -28.67 -0.66
N ASP A 134 -9.04 -27.77 0.32
CA ASP A 134 -8.02 -27.48 1.34
C ASP A 134 -6.69 -26.94 0.79
N ALA A 135 -6.59 -26.65 -0.52
CA ALA A 135 -5.45 -25.93 -1.07
C ALA A 135 -5.37 -24.51 -0.47
N ARG A 136 -4.15 -24.12 -0.07
CA ARG A 136 -3.87 -22.86 0.63
C ARG A 136 -3.17 -21.87 -0.29
N PHE A 137 -3.55 -20.61 -0.16
CA PHE A 137 -3.03 -19.50 -0.92
C PHE A 137 -2.76 -18.30 -0.03
N GLN A 138 -1.83 -17.44 -0.43
CA GLN A 138 -1.51 -16.23 0.31
C GLN A 138 -1.25 -15.06 -0.63
N ALA A 139 -1.88 -13.92 -0.37
CA ALA A 139 -1.55 -12.64 -0.99
C ALA A 139 -1.01 -11.68 0.08
N SER A 140 0.21 -11.17 -0.12
CA SER A 140 0.91 -10.37 0.89
C SER A 140 1.21 -8.96 0.42
N LEU A 141 0.83 -7.98 1.25
CA LEU A 141 1.20 -6.58 1.14
C LEU A 141 2.24 -6.25 2.21
N ALA A 142 3.45 -5.91 1.78
CA ALA A 142 4.52 -5.46 2.66
C ALA A 142 4.86 -3.98 2.40
N PHE A 143 5.05 -3.20 3.47
CA PHE A 143 5.42 -1.79 3.42
C PHE A 143 6.15 -1.37 4.69
N SER A 144 6.71 -0.16 4.72
CA SER A 144 7.33 0.42 5.90
C SER A 144 6.82 1.84 6.16
N THR A 145 6.87 2.25 7.41
CA THR A 145 6.59 3.63 7.83
C THR A 145 7.87 4.43 7.97
N GLY A 146 7.80 5.72 7.69
CA GLY A 146 8.85 6.68 7.97
C GLY A 146 8.76 7.20 9.40
N THR A 147 9.70 8.08 9.78
CA THR A 147 9.50 8.97 10.92
C THR A 147 8.55 10.08 10.51
N SER A 148 7.57 10.43 11.34
CA SER A 148 6.71 11.57 11.09
C SER A 148 7.56 12.82 11.26
N ALA A 149 8.17 13.29 10.16
CA ALA A 149 8.57 14.69 10.12
C ALA A 149 7.26 15.46 10.22
N SER A 150 7.08 16.23 11.30
CA SER A 150 6.00 17.21 11.42
C SER A 150 5.81 17.83 10.05
N THR A 151 4.61 17.71 9.47
CA THR A 151 4.27 18.15 8.11
C THR A 151 4.76 19.58 7.91
N SER A 152 6.02 19.75 7.52
CA SER A 152 6.59 21.07 7.38
C SER A 152 6.14 21.50 6.01
N LEU A 153 5.35 22.57 5.95
CA LEU A 153 5.15 23.27 4.70
C LEU A 153 6.52 23.80 4.27
N THR A 154 7.25 23.03 3.48
CA THR A 154 8.54 23.49 2.97
C THR A 154 8.23 24.41 1.81
N VAL A 155 8.29 25.73 2.05
CA VAL A 155 8.22 26.73 0.99
C VAL A 155 9.42 26.48 0.07
N GLN A 156 9.20 25.76 -1.04
CA GLN A 156 10.27 25.39 -1.97
C GLN A 156 10.80 26.61 -2.73
N ASP A 157 9.96 27.62 -2.90
CA ASP A 157 10.30 28.87 -3.57
C ASP A 157 9.46 30.00 -2.96
N SER A 158 10.12 31.09 -2.60
CA SER A 158 9.46 32.31 -2.14
C SER A 158 9.98 33.48 -2.96
N VAL A 159 9.06 34.22 -3.56
CA VAL A 159 9.40 35.45 -4.28
C VAL A 159 9.00 36.61 -3.38
N SER A 160 10.00 37.33 -2.87
CA SER A 160 9.78 38.61 -2.21
C SER A 160 9.58 39.68 -3.29
N ILE A 161 8.34 40.15 -3.43
CA ILE A 161 8.02 41.26 -4.32
C ILE A 161 8.01 42.53 -3.48
N PRO A 162 8.77 43.58 -3.84
CA PRO A 162 8.71 44.83 -3.12
C PRO A 162 7.30 45.41 -3.19
N GLN A 163 6.81 45.96 -2.07
CA GLN A 163 5.48 46.57 -1.98
C GLN A 163 5.23 47.57 -3.12
N SER A 164 6.26 48.31 -3.55
CA SER A 164 6.15 49.24 -4.68
C SER A 164 5.73 48.54 -5.98
N ALA A 165 6.24 47.35 -6.27
CA ALA A 165 5.86 46.62 -7.47
C ALA A 165 4.42 46.08 -7.40
N ILE A 166 3.93 45.71 -6.22
CA ILE A 166 2.52 45.33 -6.04
C ILE A 166 1.63 46.57 -6.17
N ASN A 167 2.04 47.71 -5.60
CA ASN A 167 1.34 48.97 -5.75
C ASN A 167 1.25 49.39 -7.22
N ASP A 168 2.32 49.24 -7.99
CA ASP A 168 2.33 49.54 -9.42
C ASP A 168 1.32 48.65 -10.18
N ILE A 169 1.26 47.34 -9.87
CA ILE A 169 0.28 46.43 -10.48
C ILE A 169 -1.15 46.84 -10.11
N PHE A 170 -1.39 47.17 -8.84
CA PHE A 170 -2.70 47.57 -8.35
C PHE A 170 -3.17 48.88 -9.00
N GLN A 171 -2.31 49.90 -9.07
CA GLN A 171 -2.65 51.17 -9.70
C GLN A 171 -2.91 51.01 -11.20
N ASN A 172 -2.07 50.24 -11.91
CA ASN A 172 -2.31 49.93 -13.32
C ASN A 172 -3.64 49.21 -13.56
N TYR A 173 -4.08 48.35 -12.63
CA TYR A 173 -5.38 47.70 -12.71
C TYR A 173 -6.53 48.69 -12.47
N VAL A 174 -6.42 49.53 -11.44
CA VAL A 174 -7.45 50.52 -11.11
C VAL A 174 -7.63 51.50 -12.27
N GLU A 175 -6.54 52.14 -12.70
CA GLU A 175 -6.57 53.15 -13.78
C GLU A 175 -6.84 52.51 -15.16
N GLY A 176 -6.26 51.34 -15.42
CA GLY A 176 -6.26 50.73 -16.75
C GLY A 176 -7.44 49.80 -17.04
N ALA A 177 -7.99 49.14 -16.03
CA ALA A 177 -9.07 48.16 -16.21
C ALA A 177 -10.34 48.58 -15.47
N LEU A 178 -10.27 48.83 -14.17
CA LEU A 178 -11.46 49.05 -13.34
C LEU A 178 -12.22 50.31 -13.73
N ILE A 179 -11.53 51.45 -13.88
CA ILE A 179 -12.17 52.72 -14.27
C ILE A 179 -12.75 52.63 -15.69
N ASN A 180 -12.03 52.00 -16.61
CA ASN A 180 -12.48 51.81 -17.99
C ASN A 180 -13.70 50.90 -18.08
N GLU A 181 -13.79 49.84 -17.26
CA GLU A 181 -14.96 48.94 -17.20
C GLU A 181 -16.18 49.57 -16.54
N LEU A 182 -15.98 50.47 -15.57
CA LEU A 182 -17.07 51.14 -14.86
C LEU A 182 -17.74 52.26 -15.67
N GLU A 183 -17.18 52.65 -16.82
CA GLU A 183 -17.65 53.74 -17.70
C GLU A 183 -18.02 55.02 -16.92
N VAL A 184 -17.26 55.32 -15.87
CA VAL A 184 -17.62 56.38 -14.92
C VAL A 184 -17.33 57.77 -15.49
N PRO A 185 -18.23 58.75 -15.30
CA PRO A 185 -17.96 60.14 -15.64
C PRO A 185 -16.70 60.64 -14.94
N GLY A 186 -15.84 61.42 -15.61
CA GLY A 186 -14.52 61.81 -15.10
C GLY A 186 -14.49 62.56 -13.75
N LEU A 187 -15.61 63.12 -13.29
CA LEU A 187 -15.74 63.69 -11.93
C LEU A 187 -15.87 62.62 -10.82
N ILE A 188 -16.34 61.42 -11.17
CA ILE A 188 -16.54 60.28 -10.27
C ILE A 188 -15.30 59.38 -10.29
N GLU A 189 -14.56 59.35 -11.40
CA GLU A 189 -13.30 58.64 -11.56
C GLU A 189 -12.29 58.98 -10.45
N SER A 190 -12.04 60.27 -10.21
CA SER A 190 -11.10 60.70 -9.16
C SER A 190 -11.56 60.28 -7.75
N LEU A 191 -12.86 60.30 -7.48
CA LEU A 191 -13.44 59.86 -6.20
C LEU A 191 -13.27 58.37 -5.96
N ILE A 192 -13.39 57.56 -7.02
CA ILE A 192 -13.20 56.10 -6.94
C ILE A 192 -11.72 55.78 -6.75
N ILE A 193 -10.82 56.43 -7.50
CA ILE A 193 -9.38 56.24 -7.35
C ILE A 193 -8.92 56.59 -5.93
N ASP A 194 -9.36 57.75 -5.40
CA ASP A 194 -9.01 58.17 -4.04
C ASP A 194 -9.55 57.20 -2.98
N LEU A 195 -10.79 56.72 -3.14
CA LEU A 195 -11.40 55.76 -2.21
C LEU A 195 -10.67 54.41 -2.23
N VAL A 196 -10.41 53.87 -3.40
CA VAL A 196 -9.76 52.57 -3.58
C VAL A 196 -8.32 52.62 -3.10
N THR A 197 -7.59 53.70 -3.41
CA THR A 197 -6.22 53.92 -2.94
C THR A 197 -6.20 54.08 -1.41
N GLY A 198 -7.10 54.89 -0.85
CA GLY A 198 -7.20 55.05 0.61
C GLY A 198 -7.54 53.76 1.35
N LEU A 199 -8.41 52.92 0.79
CA LEU A 199 -8.70 51.59 1.34
C LEU A 199 -7.50 50.65 1.24
N ALA A 200 -6.77 50.66 0.13
CA ALA A 200 -5.57 49.84 -0.04
C ALA A 200 -4.47 50.24 0.97
N GLU A 201 -4.18 51.54 1.09
CA GLU A 201 -3.19 52.06 2.05
C GLU A 201 -3.54 51.73 3.51
N ALA A 202 -4.82 51.85 3.89
CA ALA A 202 -5.28 51.56 5.24
C ALA A 202 -5.16 50.08 5.63
N ASN A 203 -5.24 49.17 4.65
CA ASN A 203 -5.27 47.72 4.90
C ASN A 203 -3.97 47.00 4.53
N TRP A 204 -3.06 47.63 3.78
CA TRP A 204 -1.81 47.00 3.34
C TRP A 204 -0.93 46.50 4.49
N GLY A 205 -0.88 47.24 5.60
CA GLY A 205 -0.15 46.82 6.80
C GLY A 205 -0.73 45.60 7.52
N THR A 206 -1.91 45.12 7.12
CA THR A 206 -2.53 43.89 7.66
C THR A 206 -2.27 42.65 6.81
N LEU A 207 -1.62 42.81 5.65
CA LEU A 207 -1.30 41.72 4.72
C LEU A 207 0.11 41.14 4.93
N THR A 208 0.89 41.68 5.87
CA THR A 208 2.22 41.17 6.21
C THR A 208 2.13 39.99 7.19
N ASP A 209 2.70 38.86 6.76
CA ASP A 209 2.90 37.57 7.44
C ASP A 209 1.63 36.80 7.86
N PRO A 210 1.20 35.76 7.09
CA PRO A 210 0.54 34.63 7.70
C PRO A 210 1.58 33.85 8.52
N ASP A 211 1.41 33.83 9.85
CA ASP A 211 2.09 32.85 10.74
C ASP A 211 1.88 31.41 10.26
#